data_AF-A0A7X5I9L0-F1
#
_entry.id   AF-A0A7X5I9L0-F1
#
_cell.length_a   1.000
_cell.length_b   1.000
_cell.length_c   1.000
_cell.angle_alpha   90.00
_cell.angle_beta   90.00
_cell.angle_gamma   90.00
#
_symmetry.space_group_name_H-M   'P 1'
#
loop_
_entity.id
_entity.type
_entity.pdbx_description
1 polymer ?
#
loop_
_entity_poly.entity_id
_entity_poly.type
_entity_poly.pdbx_seq_one_letter_code
_entity_poly.pdbx_strand_id
1 'polypeptide(L)'
;MTLQLQCNICHVNYEKAVLYLLKKLTPSAPFELRSFLESIAKCSEDITHAIINTVAEKDIQYAIIYIINTYHYQLSHAIEKAFFKKGFIIKINSITVSLEQYAPEYCIQINLQVISSSIKILNPFLSDNLFGRLLHIKPLTDALSALAETTFQTQFDFAEMKNLSITSIP
;
A
#
# COMPACT_ATOMS: atom_id res chain seq x y z
N MET A 1 9.96 12.07 12.86
CA MET A 1 8.84 11.38 13.50
C MET A 1 8.53 10.12 12.72
N THR A 2 8.36 9.00 13.42
CA THR A 2 7.94 7.73 12.82
C THR A 2 6.43 7.58 13.03
N LEU A 3 5.73 7.24 11.96
CA LEU A 3 4.31 6.91 11.97
C LEU A 3 4.18 5.43 11.68
N GLN A 4 3.34 4.76 12.45
CA GLN A 4 2.87 3.44 12.12
C GLN A 4 1.44 3.56 11.63
N LEU A 5 1.23 3.07 10.43
CA LEU A 5 -0.08 2.94 9.82
C LEU A 5 -0.47 1.47 9.90
N GLN A 6 -1.64 1.20 10.45
CA GLN A 6 -2.22 -0.13 10.51
C GLN A 6 -3.60 -0.10 9.88
N CYS A 7 -3.90 -1.07 9.02
CA CYS A 7 -5.23 -1.28 8.48
C CYS A 7 -5.51 -2.76 8.27
N ASN A 8 -6.79 -3.11 8.22
CA ASN A 8 -7.25 -4.44 7.86
C ASN A 8 -7.76 -4.42 6.43
N ILE A 9 -7.36 -5.39 5.62
CA ILE A 9 -8.06 -5.72 4.38
C ILE A 9 -9.08 -6.79 4.73
N CYS A 10 -10.37 -6.44 4.64
CA CYS A 10 -11.47 -7.36 4.93
C CYS A 10 -12.01 -8.06 3.67
N HIS A 11 -11.73 -7.51 2.49
CA HIS A 11 -12.12 -8.13 1.22
C HIS A 11 -11.11 -7.81 0.12
N VAL A 12 -10.75 -8.80 -0.68
CA VAL A 12 -9.91 -8.63 -1.87
C VAL A 12 -10.74 -9.02 -3.09
N ASN A 13 -10.90 -8.08 -4.01
CA ASN A 13 -11.38 -8.39 -5.35
C ASN A 13 -10.21 -8.99 -6.14
N TYR A 14 -10.15 -10.32 -6.17
CA TYR A 14 -9.04 -11.06 -6.78
C TYR A 14 -8.84 -10.74 -8.26
N GLU A 15 -9.91 -10.50 -9.01
CA GLU A 15 -9.82 -10.17 -10.44
C GLU A 15 -9.11 -8.84 -10.64
N LYS A 16 -9.53 -7.80 -9.91
CA LYS A 16 -8.86 -6.49 -9.92
C LYS A 16 -7.42 -6.61 -9.43
N ALA A 17 -7.14 -7.44 -8.43
CA ALA A 17 -5.79 -7.65 -7.91
C ALA A 17 -4.87 -8.31 -8.95
N VAL A 18 -5.35 -9.34 -9.66
CA VAL A 18 -4.64 -10.00 -10.76
C VAL A 18 -4.38 -9.02 -11.90
N LEU A 19 -5.40 -8.26 -12.32
CA LEU A 19 -5.26 -7.22 -13.34
C LEU A 19 -4.25 -6.14 -12.94
N TYR A 20 -4.29 -5.69 -11.68
CA TYR A 20 -3.35 -4.72 -11.15
C TYR A 20 -1.91 -5.25 -11.22
N LEU A 21 -1.68 -6.49 -10.75
CA LEU A 21 -0.36 -7.12 -10.78
C LEU A 21 0.16 -7.28 -12.20
N LEU A 22 -0.66 -7.79 -13.12
CA LEU A 22 -0.28 -7.94 -14.53
C LEU A 22 0.10 -6.60 -15.15
N LYS A 23 -0.71 -5.54 -14.96
CA LYS A 23 -0.39 -4.19 -15.44
C LYS A 23 0.94 -3.64 -14.89
N LYS A 24 1.32 -4.03 -13.66
CA LYS A 24 2.60 -3.60 -13.05
C LYS A 24 3.79 -4.43 -13.52
N LEU A 25 3.60 -5.72 -13.78
CA LEU A 25 4.66 -6.65 -14.19
C LEU A 25 4.95 -6.58 -15.70
N THR A 26 3.94 -6.39 -16.55
CA THR A 26 4.11 -6.39 -18.01
C THR A 26 5.19 -5.41 -18.51
N PRO A 27 5.28 -4.15 -18.03
CA PRO A 27 6.29 -3.21 -18.51
C PRO A 27 7.74 -3.60 -18.18
N SER A 28 7.95 -4.31 -17.07
CA SER A 28 9.27 -4.78 -16.61
C SER A 28 9.60 -6.21 -17.03
N ALA A 29 8.64 -6.94 -17.61
CA ALA A 29 8.84 -8.30 -18.09
C ALA A 29 9.73 -8.34 -19.36
N PRO A 30 10.47 -9.46 -19.57
CA PRO A 30 11.12 -9.78 -20.83
C PRO A 30 10.17 -9.61 -22.02
N PHE A 31 10.68 -9.12 -23.15
CA PHE A 31 9.88 -8.76 -24.31
C PHE A 31 8.99 -9.93 -24.79
N GLU A 32 9.52 -11.13 -24.72
CA GLU A 32 8.89 -12.39 -25.12
C GLU A 32 7.69 -12.77 -24.24
N LEU A 33 7.67 -12.30 -23.00
CA LEU A 33 6.61 -12.59 -22.03
C LEU A 33 5.50 -11.54 -22.02
N ARG A 34 5.72 -10.36 -22.61
CA ARG A 34 4.75 -9.25 -22.55
C ARG A 34 3.43 -9.60 -23.23
N SER A 35 3.49 -10.13 -24.45
CA SER A 35 2.31 -10.53 -25.22
C SER A 35 1.50 -11.62 -24.49
N PHE A 36 2.20 -12.53 -23.81
CA PHE A 36 1.57 -13.56 -22.98
C PHE A 36 0.88 -12.94 -21.76
N LEU A 37 1.55 -12.07 -21.00
CA LEU A 37 0.96 -11.37 -19.85
C LEU A 37 -0.22 -10.47 -20.24
N GLU A 38 -0.15 -9.82 -21.40
CA GLU A 38 -1.27 -9.04 -21.96
C GLU A 38 -2.46 -9.92 -22.35
N SER A 39 -2.19 -11.14 -22.82
CA SER A 39 -3.24 -12.12 -23.14
C SER A 39 -3.90 -12.66 -21.89
N ILE A 40 -3.12 -12.96 -20.84
CA ILE A 40 -3.64 -13.31 -19.51
C ILE A 40 -4.53 -12.19 -18.97
N ALA A 41 -4.12 -10.92 -19.10
CA ALA A 41 -4.91 -9.79 -18.62
C ALA A 41 -6.27 -9.64 -19.32
N LYS A 42 -6.44 -10.15 -20.55
CA LYS A 42 -7.72 -10.14 -21.27
C LYS A 42 -8.68 -11.25 -20.81
N CYS A 43 -8.15 -12.31 -20.19
CA CYS A 43 -8.91 -13.44 -19.67
C CYS A 43 -8.83 -13.49 -18.13
N SER A 44 -8.61 -12.35 -17.47
CA SER A 44 -8.38 -12.27 -16.03
C SER A 44 -9.56 -12.81 -15.23
N GLU A 45 -10.79 -12.60 -15.68
CA GLU A 45 -12.02 -13.10 -15.05
C GLU A 45 -12.04 -14.64 -15.02
N ASP A 46 -11.88 -15.28 -16.18
CA ASP A 46 -11.87 -16.75 -16.29
C ASP A 46 -10.74 -17.39 -15.46
N ILE A 47 -9.55 -16.78 -15.50
CA ILE A 47 -8.38 -17.24 -14.74
C ILE A 47 -8.63 -17.08 -13.24
N THR A 48 -9.20 -15.95 -12.83
CA THR A 48 -9.51 -15.69 -11.41
C THR A 48 -10.55 -16.68 -10.91
N HIS A 49 -11.62 -16.91 -11.67
CA HIS A 49 -12.64 -17.89 -11.33
C HIS A 49 -12.06 -19.31 -11.24
N ALA A 50 -11.21 -19.70 -12.19
CA ALA A 50 -10.53 -20.99 -12.14
C ALA A 50 -9.67 -21.12 -10.87
N ILE A 51 -8.89 -20.09 -10.51
CA ILE A 51 -8.05 -20.09 -9.31
C ILE A 51 -8.89 -20.22 -8.04
N ILE A 52 -9.92 -19.38 -7.87
CA ILE A 52 -10.76 -19.39 -6.65
C ILE A 52 -11.50 -20.73 -6.48
N ASN A 53 -11.90 -21.36 -7.58
CA ASN A 53 -12.64 -22.62 -7.53
C ASN A 53 -11.75 -23.86 -7.37
N THR A 54 -10.44 -23.76 -7.63
CA THR A 54 -9.51 -24.91 -7.63
C THR A 54 -8.48 -24.87 -6.53
N VAL A 55 -8.14 -23.67 -6.03
CA VAL A 55 -7.14 -23.46 -4.98
C VAL A 55 -7.85 -23.19 -3.66
N ALA A 56 -7.39 -23.83 -2.58
CA ALA A 56 -7.94 -23.55 -1.26
C ALA A 56 -7.68 -22.09 -0.88
N GLU A 57 -8.71 -21.41 -0.35
CA GLU A 57 -8.63 -19.99 0.01
C GLU A 57 -7.42 -19.66 0.89
N LYS A 58 -7.09 -20.55 1.82
CA LYS A 58 -5.93 -20.41 2.72
C LYS A 58 -4.60 -20.32 1.97
N ASP A 59 -4.44 -21.08 0.88
CA ASP A 59 -3.23 -21.05 0.06
C ASP A 59 -3.13 -19.75 -0.75
N ILE A 60 -4.27 -19.24 -1.21
CA ILE A 60 -4.36 -17.92 -1.85
C ILE A 60 -3.97 -16.82 -0.86
N GLN A 61 -4.48 -16.89 0.38
CA GLN A 61 -4.15 -15.95 1.45
C GLN A 61 -2.65 -15.96 1.79
N TYR A 62 -2.03 -17.14 1.90
CA TYR A 62 -0.60 -17.25 2.14
C TYR A 62 0.24 -16.73 0.96
N ALA A 63 -0.20 -16.98 -0.28
CA ALA A 63 0.47 -16.42 -1.46
C ALA A 63 0.46 -14.89 -1.45
N ILE A 64 -0.66 -14.26 -1.06
CA ILE A 64 -0.76 -12.80 -0.91
C ILE A 64 0.20 -12.28 0.15
N ILE A 65 0.23 -12.90 1.34
CA ILE A 65 1.18 -12.53 2.40
C ILE A 65 2.62 -12.63 1.89
N TYR A 66 2.96 -13.74 1.24
CA TYR A 66 4.30 -13.97 0.70
C TYR A 66 4.68 -12.91 -0.33
N ILE A 67 3.80 -12.60 -1.29
CA ILE A 67 4.04 -11.59 -2.32
C ILE A 67 4.27 -10.23 -1.68
N ILE A 68 3.39 -9.78 -0.78
CA ILE A 68 3.52 -8.44 -0.20
C ILE A 68 4.81 -8.31 0.62
N ASN A 69 5.12 -9.31 1.44
CA ASN A 69 6.35 -9.29 2.25
C ASN A 69 7.62 -9.41 1.38
N THR A 70 7.56 -10.13 0.26
CA THR A 70 8.69 -10.27 -0.67
C THR A 70 8.92 -9.01 -1.51
N TYR A 71 7.85 -8.41 -2.03
CA TYR A 71 7.92 -7.23 -2.91
C TYR A 71 7.70 -5.90 -2.17
N HIS A 72 7.90 -5.89 -0.86
CA HIS A 72 7.64 -4.72 -0.03
C HIS A 72 8.47 -3.50 -0.47
N TYR A 73 9.70 -3.68 -0.97
CA TYR A 73 10.52 -2.57 -1.47
C TYR A 73 9.88 -1.83 -2.67
N GLN A 74 9.32 -2.56 -3.63
CA GLN A 74 8.65 -1.96 -4.80
C GLN A 74 7.36 -1.24 -4.37
N LEU A 75 6.60 -1.83 -3.45
CA LEU A 75 5.41 -1.23 -2.85
C LEU A 75 5.77 0.06 -2.09
N SER A 76 6.83 0.01 -1.26
CA SER A 76 7.35 1.17 -0.55
C SER A 76 7.65 2.33 -1.50
N HIS A 77 8.43 2.09 -2.54
CA HIS A 77 8.79 3.13 -3.50
C HIS A 77 7.57 3.72 -4.23
N ALA A 78 6.57 2.90 -4.55
CA ALA A 78 5.33 3.38 -5.17
C ALA A 78 4.54 4.32 -4.24
N ILE A 79 4.44 3.97 -2.96
CA ILE A 79 3.76 4.79 -1.94
C ILE A 79 4.55 6.09 -1.69
N GLU A 80 5.87 6.01 -1.52
CA GLU A 80 6.74 7.18 -1.35
C GLU A 80 6.57 8.17 -2.52
N LYS A 81 6.56 7.67 -3.76
CA LYS A 81 6.31 8.50 -4.95
C LYS A 81 4.92 9.14 -4.95
N ALA A 82 3.91 8.46 -4.43
CA ALA A 82 2.56 9.01 -4.32
C ALA A 82 2.50 10.15 -3.28
N PHE A 83 3.14 9.99 -2.12
CA PHE A 83 3.29 11.05 -1.12
C PHE A 83 4.12 12.24 -1.65
N PHE A 84 5.18 11.96 -2.42
CA PHE A 84 5.99 12.99 -3.06
C PHE A 84 5.16 13.89 -4.00
N LYS A 85 4.28 13.30 -4.81
CA LYS A 85 3.33 14.06 -5.66
C LYS A 85 2.38 14.95 -4.85
N LYS A 86 2.17 14.64 -3.57
CA LYS A 86 1.34 15.41 -2.63
C LYS A 86 2.17 16.39 -1.79
N GLY A 87 3.46 16.53 -2.05
CA GLY A 87 4.35 17.48 -1.38
C GLY A 87 4.96 16.95 -0.08
N PHE A 88 5.02 15.63 0.12
CA PHE A 88 5.65 15.02 1.29
C PHE A 88 6.82 14.13 0.88
N ILE A 89 7.93 14.28 1.58
CA ILE A 89 9.05 13.34 1.49
C ILE A 89 8.93 12.41 2.69
N ILE A 90 8.55 11.17 2.40
CA ILE A 90 8.48 10.09 3.39
C ILE A 90 9.45 8.98 3.01
N LYS A 91 9.82 8.16 3.99
CA LYS A 91 10.53 6.90 3.78
C LYS A 91 9.76 5.79 4.46
N ILE A 92 9.52 4.69 3.76
CA ILE A 92 8.88 3.51 4.34
C ILE A 92 9.98 2.60 4.86
N ASN A 93 9.96 2.36 6.17
CA ASN A 93 10.93 1.53 6.87
C ASN A 93 10.56 0.04 6.78
N SER A 94 9.26 -0.28 6.82
CA SER A 94 8.79 -1.65 6.67
C SER A 94 7.32 -1.68 6.24
N ILE A 95 6.96 -2.72 5.49
CA ILE A 95 5.58 -3.14 5.24
C ILE A 95 5.52 -4.59 5.66
N THR A 96 4.58 -4.93 6.54
CA THR A 96 4.36 -6.30 7.00
C THR A 96 2.89 -6.64 6.88
N VAL A 97 2.61 -7.82 6.33
CA VAL A 97 1.25 -8.36 6.24
C VAL A 97 1.17 -9.67 7.00
N SER A 98 0.09 -9.83 7.75
CA SER A 98 -0.23 -11.05 8.50
C SER A 98 -1.73 -11.37 8.39
N LEU A 99 -2.09 -12.63 8.58
CA LEU A 99 -3.49 -13.03 8.76
C LEU A 99 -3.86 -12.83 10.23
N GLU A 100 -5.03 -12.25 10.49
CA GLU A 100 -5.59 -12.28 11.84
C GLU A 100 -5.93 -13.72 12.25
N GLN A 101 -5.60 -14.09 13.50
CA GLN A 101 -5.75 -15.46 13.98
C GLN A 101 -7.22 -15.95 14.02
N TYR A 102 -8.18 -15.03 13.99
CA TYR A 102 -9.60 -15.31 14.20
C TYR A 102 -10.51 -14.71 13.11
N ALA A 103 -9.93 -14.17 12.03
CA ALA A 103 -10.69 -13.55 10.95
C ALA A 103 -10.00 -13.81 9.60
N PRO A 104 -10.76 -13.90 8.49
CA PRO A 104 -10.19 -13.98 7.14
C PRO A 104 -9.59 -12.64 6.67
N GLU A 105 -9.27 -11.74 7.60
CA GLU A 105 -8.76 -10.40 7.33
C GLU A 105 -7.23 -10.40 7.31
N TYR A 106 -6.67 -9.60 6.40
CA TYR A 106 -5.24 -9.33 6.37
C TYR A 106 -4.95 -8.08 7.18
N CYS A 107 -4.15 -8.19 8.23
CA CYS A 107 -3.62 -7.04 8.94
C CYS A 107 -2.36 -6.56 8.23
N ILE A 108 -2.42 -5.33 7.71
CA ILE A 108 -1.29 -4.63 7.11
C ILE A 108 -0.76 -3.61 8.11
N GLN A 109 0.54 -3.66 8.36
CA GLN A 109 1.25 -2.67 9.15
C GLN A 109 2.38 -2.05 8.32
N ILE A 110 2.40 -0.72 8.26
CA ILE A 110 3.37 0.08 7.51
C ILE A 110 4.02 1.04 8.47
N ASN A 111 5.33 0.92 8.64
CA ASN A 111 6.12 1.87 9.41
C ASN A 111 6.77 2.84 8.43
N LEU A 112 6.46 4.13 8.57
CA LEU A 112 7.00 5.19 7.73
C LEU A 112 7.58 6.32 8.56
N GLN A 113 8.56 7.01 8.00
CA GLN A 113 9.18 8.17 8.57
C GLN A 113 8.88 9.37 7.66
N VAL A 114 8.30 10.42 8.23
CA VAL A 114 8.17 11.69 7.53
C VAL A 114 9.51 12.43 7.64
N ILE A 115 10.15 12.66 6.49
CA ILE A 115 11.46 13.32 6.41
C ILE A 115 11.27 14.82 6.30
N SER A 116 10.45 15.27 5.35
CA SER A 116 10.15 16.70 5.16
C SER A 116 8.85 16.89 4.36
N SER A 117 8.41 18.14 4.24
CA SER A 117 7.31 18.53 3.37
C SER A 117 7.72 19.70 2.51
N SER A 118 7.37 19.65 1.21
CA SER A 118 7.49 20.74 0.27
C SER A 118 6.18 21.51 0.08
N ILE A 119 5.19 21.30 0.96
CA ILE A 119 3.94 22.09 0.94
C ILE A 119 4.30 23.57 1.09
N LYS A 120 4.14 24.30 -0.02
CA LYS A 120 4.52 25.72 -0.16
C LYS A 120 3.90 26.64 0.89
N ILE A 121 2.82 26.23 1.56
CA ILE A 121 2.16 26.98 2.64
C ILE A 121 2.95 26.90 3.96
N LEU A 122 3.63 25.78 4.22
CA LEU A 122 4.38 25.52 5.47
C LEU A 122 5.87 25.92 5.34
N ASN A 123 6.38 25.96 4.11
CA ASN A 123 7.79 26.09 3.80
C ASN A 123 8.47 27.44 4.16
N PRO A 124 7.80 28.61 4.22
CA PRO A 124 8.48 29.83 4.64
C PRO A 124 8.72 29.95 6.15
N PHE A 125 8.07 29.12 6.97
CA PHE A 125 7.95 29.38 8.42
C PHE A 125 8.59 28.31 9.32
N LEU A 126 9.06 27.20 8.78
CA LEU A 126 9.43 26.04 9.60
C LEU A 126 10.81 25.53 9.22
N SER A 127 11.78 25.73 10.11
CA SER A 127 12.97 24.90 10.12
C SER A 127 12.57 23.42 10.30
N ASP A 128 13.40 22.48 9.84
CA ASP A 128 13.14 21.04 9.99
C ASP A 128 12.77 20.63 11.43
N ASN A 129 13.32 21.34 12.43
CA ASN A 129 13.00 21.17 13.86
C ASN A 129 11.57 21.62 14.23
N LEU A 130 11.06 22.69 13.64
CA LEU A 130 9.71 23.22 13.87
C LEU A 130 8.67 22.35 13.15
N PHE A 131 8.98 21.88 11.94
CA PHE A 131 8.16 20.90 11.22
C PHE A 131 8.06 19.59 12.02
N GLY A 132 9.18 19.10 12.56
CA GLY A 132 9.20 17.94 13.46
C GLY A 132 8.28 18.11 14.67
N ARG A 133 8.24 19.31 15.28
CA ARG A 133 7.34 19.62 16.40
C ARG A 133 5.88 19.72 15.99
N LEU A 134 5.57 20.26 14.80
CA LEU A 134 4.20 20.35 14.29
C LEU A 134 3.61 18.98 13.93
N LEU A 135 4.43 17.99 13.58
CA LEU A 135 3.95 16.63 13.34
C LEU A 135 3.38 15.96 14.60
N HIS A 136 3.69 16.48 15.79
CA HIS A 136 3.06 16.08 17.06
C HIS A 136 1.72 16.79 17.34
N ILE A 137 1.29 17.72 16.48
CA ILE A 137 0.03 18.42 16.61
C ILE A 137 -1.06 17.62 15.90
N LYS A 138 -2.05 17.18 16.68
CA LYS A 138 -3.17 16.33 16.27
C LYS A 138 -3.77 16.69 14.89
N PRO A 139 -4.13 17.97 14.60
CA PRO A 139 -4.58 18.38 13.27
C PRO A 139 -3.68 17.99 12.07
N LEU A 140 -2.35 18.08 12.22
CA LEU A 140 -1.42 17.73 11.14
C LEU A 140 -1.30 16.21 11.00
N THR A 141 -1.30 15.49 12.12
CA THR A 141 -1.36 14.02 12.15
C THR A 141 -2.67 13.51 11.53
N ASP A 142 -3.81 14.14 11.81
CA ASP A 142 -5.12 13.80 11.25
C ASP A 142 -5.17 14.08 9.74
N ALA A 143 -4.62 15.20 9.27
CA ALA A 143 -4.54 15.51 7.84
C ALA A 143 -3.61 14.57 7.07
N LEU A 144 -2.45 14.23 7.65
CA LEU A 144 -1.57 13.18 7.11
C LEU A 144 -2.25 11.83 7.08
N SER A 145 -3.09 11.55 8.07
CA SER A 145 -3.85 10.31 8.15
C SER A 145 -4.87 10.18 7.05
N ALA A 146 -5.68 11.21 6.82
CA ALA A 146 -6.63 11.25 5.71
C ALA A 146 -5.92 11.17 4.34
N LEU A 147 -4.76 11.80 4.20
CA LEU A 147 -3.96 11.71 2.97
C LEU A 147 -3.41 10.30 2.74
N ALA A 148 -2.89 9.67 3.78
CA ALA A 148 -2.43 8.29 3.73
C ALA A 148 -3.58 7.38 3.32
N GLU A 149 -4.73 7.47 4.00
CA GLU A 149 -5.94 6.71 3.68
C GLU A 149 -6.30 6.79 2.20
N THR A 150 -6.43 8.02 1.69
CA THR A 150 -6.78 8.27 0.30
C THR A 150 -5.75 7.67 -0.66
N THR A 151 -4.47 7.81 -0.33
CA THR A 151 -3.37 7.29 -1.14
C THR A 151 -3.37 5.76 -1.17
N PHE A 152 -3.56 5.12 -0.02
CA PHE A 152 -3.65 3.67 0.09
C PHE A 152 -4.89 3.13 -0.63
N GLN A 153 -6.08 3.67 -0.39
CA GLN A 153 -7.29 3.28 -1.11
C GLN A 153 -7.15 3.45 -2.63
N THR A 154 -6.47 4.49 -3.10
CA THR A 154 -6.22 4.70 -4.54
C THR A 154 -5.20 3.69 -5.11
N GLN A 155 -4.18 3.30 -4.34
CA GLN A 155 -3.17 2.34 -4.81
C GLN A 155 -3.64 0.88 -4.73
N PHE A 156 -4.60 0.60 -3.85
CA PHE A 156 -5.15 -0.72 -3.57
C PHE A 156 -6.67 -0.74 -3.83
N ASP A 157 -7.11 -0.22 -4.98
CA ASP A 157 -8.53 -0.16 -5.39
C ASP A 157 -9.19 -1.55 -5.57
N PHE A 158 -8.40 -2.60 -5.47
CA PHE A 158 -8.80 -4.01 -5.43
C PHE A 158 -9.02 -4.55 -4.01
N ALA A 159 -8.72 -3.77 -2.95
CA ALA A 159 -8.84 -4.19 -1.56
C ALA A 159 -9.76 -3.26 -0.77
N GLU A 160 -10.74 -3.83 -0.06
CA GLU A 160 -11.55 -3.09 0.90
C GLU A 160 -10.77 -2.98 2.21
N MET A 161 -10.36 -1.75 2.54
CA MET A 161 -9.62 -1.45 3.77
C MET A 161 -10.56 -0.94 4.87
N LYS A 162 -10.39 -1.46 6.09
CA LYS A 162 -11.09 -1.02 7.31
C LYS A 162 -10.08 -0.75 8.42
N ASN A 163 -10.58 -0.07 9.46
CA ASN A 163 -9.86 0.17 10.71
C ASN A 163 -8.48 0.82 10.48
N LEU A 164 -8.40 1.75 9.52
CA LEU A 164 -7.17 2.51 9.31
C LEU A 164 -6.89 3.32 10.58
N SER A 165 -5.75 3.04 11.19
CA SER A 165 -5.24 3.74 12.36
C SER A 165 -3.81 4.18 12.08
N ILE A 166 -3.49 5.39 12.53
CA ILE A 166 -2.15 5.95 12.44
C ILE A 166 -1.71 6.38 13.82
N THR A 167 -0.61 5.81 14.28
CA THR A 167 -0.03 6.09 15.58
C THR A 167 1.36 6.68 15.41
N SER A 168 1.69 7.65 16.26
CA SER A 168 3.05 8.16 16.37
C SER A 168 3.87 7.20 17.22
N ILE A 169 4.98 6.70 16.68
CA ILE A 169 5.93 5.92 17.45
C ILE A 169 7.13 6.82 17.80
N PRO A 170 7.54 6.86 19.08
CA PRO A 170 8.72 7.61 19.51
C PRO A 170 10.01 7.18 18.77
#